data_AF-A0A8J3TYV9-F1
#
_entry.id   AF-A0A8J3TYV9-F1
#
_cell.length_a   1.000
_cell.length_b   1.000
_cell.length_c   1.000
_cell.angle_alpha   90.00
_cell.angle_beta   90.00
_cell.angle_gamma   90.00
#
_symmetry.space_group_name_H-M   'P 1'
#
loop_
_entity.id
_entity.type
_entity.pdbx_description
1 polymer ?
#
loop_
_entity_poly.entity_id
_entity_poly.type
_entity_poly.pdbx_seq_one_letter_code
_entity_poly.pdbx_strand_id
1 'polypeptide(L)'
;MIQASEEMGAEAYEDFRRAIHDPDTVHAMMEDYRAGLGVDRVADDADQAAGRKIRCPLLVLWGARDDLPELYDDILGIWRDWAGDVQGHALDCGHRMSDDAPLELAAALRAFLNPSAMLAVP
;
A
#
# COMPACT_ATOMS: atom_id res chain seq x y z
N MET A 1 13.42 4.22 8.86
CA MET A 1 13.50 5.59 8.31
C MET A 1 12.29 6.35 8.84
N ILE A 2 12.47 7.32 9.74
CA ILE A 2 11.37 8.17 10.23
C ILE A 2 11.53 9.51 9.52
N GLN A 3 10.48 9.97 8.83
CA GLN A 3 10.49 11.25 8.13
C GLN A 3 10.67 12.40 9.12
N ALA A 4 11.35 13.46 8.67
CA ALA A 4 11.50 14.67 9.47
C ALA A 4 10.14 15.37 9.62
N SER A 5 9.96 16.12 10.71
CA SER A 5 8.70 16.85 11.00
C SER A 5 8.23 17.78 9.87
N GLU A 6 9.17 18.25 9.05
CA GLU A 6 8.90 19.17 7.94
C GLU A 6 8.17 18.50 6.77
N GLU A 7 8.31 17.17 6.60
CA GLU A 7 7.73 16.43 5.46
C GLU A 7 6.30 15.95 5.73
N MET A 8 5.98 15.52 6.96
CA MET A 8 4.64 15.04 7.33
C MET A 8 3.66 16.17 7.68
N GLY A 9 4.17 17.37 7.95
CA GLY A 9 3.39 18.47 8.54
C GLY A 9 3.25 18.33 10.07
N ALA A 10 3.18 19.46 10.75
CA ALA A 10 3.32 19.51 12.21
C ALA A 10 2.24 18.72 12.97
N GLU A 11 0.98 18.81 12.54
CA GLU A 11 -0.13 18.11 13.22
C GLU A 11 -0.02 16.58 13.07
N ALA A 12 0.23 16.10 11.85
CA ALA A 12 0.40 14.66 11.59
C ALA A 12 1.65 14.10 12.26
N TYR A 13 2.73 14.89 12.32
CA TYR A 13 3.95 14.51 13.04
C TYR A 13 3.73 14.39 14.55
N GLU A 14 3.02 15.34 15.17
CA GLU A 14 2.67 15.26 16.59
C GLU A 14 1.74 14.08 16.89
N ASP A 15 0.76 13.81 16.02
CA ASP A 15 -0.12 12.66 16.18
C ASP A 15 0.64 11.33 16.08
N PHE A 16 1.49 11.20 15.05
CA PHE A 16 2.40 10.06 14.90
C PHE A 16 3.28 9.88 16.14
N ARG A 17 3.93 10.95 16.61
CA ARG A 17 4.78 10.91 17.80
C ARG A 17 4.00 10.45 19.02
N ARG A 18 2.81 10.99 19.25
CA ARG A 18 1.95 10.57 20.36
C ARG A 18 1.64 9.08 20.28
N ALA A 19 1.26 8.58 19.11
CA ALA A 19 0.93 7.18 18.91
C ALA A 19 2.13 6.25 19.16
N ILE A 20 3.30 6.54 18.60
CA ILE A 20 4.48 5.65 18.76
C ILE A 20 5.12 5.70 20.16
N HIS A 21 4.70 6.63 21.03
CA HIS A 21 5.12 6.69 22.43
C HIS A 21 4.08 6.10 23.40
N ASP A 22 2.92 5.70 22.91
CA ASP A 22 1.93 4.96 23.69
C ASP A 22 2.32 3.47 23.76
N PRO A 23 2.60 2.91 24.96
CA PRO A 23 3.00 1.51 25.10
C PRO A 23 1.99 0.50 24.56
N ASP A 24 0.70 0.79 24.65
CA ASP A 24 -0.35 -0.10 24.14
C ASP A 24 -0.33 -0.12 22.61
N THR A 25 -0.13 1.04 21.98
CA THR A 25 0.08 1.15 20.53
C THR A 25 1.34 0.41 20.08
N VAL A 26 2.47 0.58 20.79
CA VAL A 26 3.72 -0.14 20.47
C VAL A 26 3.55 -1.64 20.61
N HIS A 27 2.86 -2.10 21.66
CA HIS A 27 2.54 -3.52 21.82
C HIS A 27 1.70 -4.04 20.65
N ALA A 28 0.65 -3.32 20.26
CA ALA A 28 -0.18 -3.70 19.12
C ALA A 28 0.62 -3.76 17.81
N MET A 29 1.53 -2.81 17.56
CA MET A 29 2.44 -2.86 16.40
C MET A 29 3.31 -4.12 16.43
N MET A 30 3.85 -4.50 17.60
CA MET A 30 4.62 -5.74 17.71
C MET A 30 3.77 -7.00 17.48
N GLU A 31 2.51 -7.00 17.91
CA GLU A 31 1.59 -8.12 17.64
C GLU A 31 1.21 -8.20 16.15
N ASP A 32 1.09 -7.08 15.45
CA ASP A 32 0.90 -7.05 13.98
C ASP A 32 2.08 -7.75 13.26
N TYR A 33 3.32 -7.39 13.58
CA TYR A 33 4.50 -8.08 13.04
C TYR A 33 4.54 -9.58 13.37
N ARG A 34 4.07 -9.99 14.57
CA ARG A 34 3.98 -11.42 14.93
C ARG A 34 2.89 -12.14 14.13
N ALA A 35 1.75 -11.48 13.90
CA ALA A 35 0.65 -12.01 13.11
C ALA A 35 1.07 -12.22 11.64
N GLY A 36 1.77 -11.24 11.05
CA GLY A 36 2.29 -11.30 9.69
C GLY A 36 3.25 -12.47 9.43
N LEU A 37 4.03 -12.86 10.43
CA LEU A 37 4.92 -14.03 10.38
C LEU A 37 4.24 -15.35 10.78
N GLY A 38 2.99 -15.28 11.26
CA GLY A 38 2.26 -16.39 11.84
C GLY A 38 0.90 -16.59 11.18
N VAL A 39 -0.16 -16.13 11.84
CA VAL A 39 -1.55 -16.44 11.46
C VAL A 39 -1.93 -15.89 10.09
N ASP A 40 -1.39 -14.74 9.69
CA ASP A 40 -1.69 -14.14 8.39
C ASP A 40 -1.09 -14.97 7.26
N ARG A 41 0.15 -15.47 7.42
CA ARG A 41 0.76 -16.40 6.47
C ARG A 41 -0.06 -17.69 6.33
N VAL A 42 -0.56 -18.24 7.44
CA VAL A 42 -1.39 -19.45 7.40
C VAL A 42 -2.70 -19.19 6.65
N ALA A 43 -3.29 -18.01 6.81
CA ALA A 43 -4.49 -17.62 6.08
C ALA A 43 -4.21 -17.46 4.57
N ASP A 44 -3.11 -16.79 4.22
CA ASP A 44 -2.65 -16.62 2.84
C ASP A 44 -2.44 -17.98 2.15
N ASP A 45 -1.69 -18.89 2.78
CA ASP A 45 -1.42 -20.22 2.24
C ASP A 45 -2.72 -21.04 2.05
N ALA A 46 -3.66 -20.90 2.97
CA ALA A 46 -4.96 -21.56 2.89
C ALA A 46 -5.86 -20.98 1.78
N ASP A 47 -5.77 -19.68 1.49
CA ASP A 47 -6.44 -19.04 0.36
C ASP A 47 -5.84 -19.52 -0.97
N GLN A 48 -4.51 -19.55 -1.09
CA GLN A 48 -3.82 -20.06 -2.28
C GLN A 48 -4.13 -21.53 -2.54
N ALA A 49 -4.05 -22.39 -1.53
CA ALA A 49 -4.33 -23.82 -1.65
C ALA A 49 -5.78 -24.09 -2.09
N ALA A 50 -6.72 -23.22 -1.69
CA ALA A 50 -8.11 -23.29 -2.10
C ALA A 50 -8.42 -22.55 -3.42
N GLY A 51 -7.43 -21.92 -4.04
CA GLY A 51 -7.61 -21.10 -5.25
C GLY A 51 -8.52 -19.88 -5.03
N ARG A 52 -8.63 -19.38 -3.80
CA ARG A 52 -9.40 -18.16 -3.50
C ARG A 52 -8.63 -16.95 -4.02
N LYS A 53 -9.33 -16.08 -4.75
CA LYS A 53 -8.78 -14.87 -5.34
C LYS A 53 -9.66 -13.66 -5.02
N ILE A 54 -9.05 -12.48 -5.02
CA ILE A 54 -9.75 -11.20 -5.04
C ILE A 54 -10.60 -11.13 -6.31
N ARG A 55 -11.91 -10.87 -6.14
CA ARG A 55 -12.91 -10.97 -7.22
C ARG A 55 -13.27 -9.64 -7.88
N CYS A 56 -12.89 -8.52 -7.26
CA CYS A 56 -13.07 -7.19 -7.82
C CYS A 56 -11.80 -6.73 -8.56
N PRO A 57 -11.88 -5.68 -9.39
CA PRO A 57 -10.69 -5.03 -9.93
C PRO A 57 -9.73 -4.65 -8.81
N LEU A 58 -8.43 -4.81 -9.05
CA LEU A 58 -7.35 -4.49 -8.12
C LEU A 58 -6.39 -3.48 -8.75
N LEU A 59 -6.20 -2.35 -8.07
CA LEU A 59 -5.15 -1.38 -8.38
C LEU A 59 -3.98 -1.57 -7.41
N VAL A 60 -2.78 -1.80 -7.95
CA VAL A 60 -1.54 -1.89 -7.19
C VAL A 60 -0.66 -0.70 -7.54
N LEU A 61 -0.35 0.14 -6.55
CA LEU A 61 0.56 1.27 -6.70
C LEU A 61 1.78 1.05 -5.80
N TRP A 62 2.96 1.44 -6.27
CA TRP A 62 4.20 1.36 -5.49
C TRP A 62 5.10 2.56 -5.76
N GLY A 63 5.99 2.86 -4.82
CA GLY A 63 7.00 3.90 -5.01
C GLY A 63 8.11 3.43 -5.94
N ALA A 64 8.39 4.20 -6.99
CA ALA A 64 9.52 3.97 -7.89
C ALA A 64 10.88 4.17 -7.21
N ARG A 65 10.91 4.90 -6.09
CA ARG A 65 12.10 5.18 -5.27
C ARG A 65 12.13 4.35 -3.97
N ASP A 66 11.28 3.32 -3.88
CA ASP A 66 11.24 2.36 -2.77
C ASP A 66 12.02 1.07 -3.13
N ASP A 67 12.10 0.11 -2.22
CA ASP A 67 12.89 -1.12 -2.43
C ASP A 67 12.22 -2.10 -3.43
N LEU A 68 10.91 -1.99 -3.66
CA LEU A 68 10.15 -2.97 -4.47
C LEU A 68 10.67 -3.14 -5.91
N PRO A 69 11.00 -2.08 -6.68
CA PRO A 69 11.56 -2.21 -8.02
C PRO A 69 12.95 -2.86 -8.06
N GLU A 70 13.69 -2.84 -6.95
CA GLU A 70 14.99 -3.53 -6.84
C GLU A 70 14.82 -5.01 -6.45
N LEU A 71 13.80 -5.32 -5.65
CA LEU A 71 13.53 -6.66 -5.14
C LEU A 71 12.78 -7.56 -6.14
N TYR A 72 11.99 -6.97 -7.05
CA TYR A 72 11.11 -7.72 -7.94
C TYR A 72 11.12 -7.18 -9.37
N ASP A 73 11.36 -8.07 -10.34
CA ASP A 73 11.30 -7.75 -11.76
C ASP A 73 9.86 -7.47 -12.25
N ASP A 74 8.86 -8.12 -11.64
CA ASP A 74 7.44 -7.98 -11.98
C ASP A 74 6.55 -7.98 -10.74
N ILE A 75 6.34 -6.79 -10.19
CA ILE A 75 5.48 -6.56 -9.02
C ILE A 75 4.02 -6.96 -9.31
N LEU A 76 3.51 -6.68 -10.53
CA LEU A 76 2.15 -7.08 -10.90
C LEU A 76 2.02 -8.59 -11.05
N GLY A 77 3.10 -9.28 -11.41
CA GLY A 77 3.20 -10.74 -11.44
C GLY A 77 2.80 -11.38 -10.12
N ILE A 78 3.29 -10.85 -9.00
CA ILE A 78 2.94 -11.31 -7.65
C ILE A 78 1.42 -11.25 -7.45
N TRP A 79 0.80 -10.13 -7.82
CA TRP A 79 -0.64 -9.91 -7.61
C TRP A 79 -1.55 -10.69 -8.56
N ARG A 80 -1.05 -11.09 -9.75
CA ARG A 80 -1.81 -11.96 -10.68
C ARG A 80 -2.06 -13.36 -10.11
N ASP A 81 -1.26 -13.80 -9.14
CA ASP A 81 -1.55 -15.03 -8.39
C ASP A 81 -2.74 -14.85 -7.44
N TRP A 82 -3.01 -13.63 -6.99
CA TRP A 82 -4.04 -13.29 -6.00
C TRP A 82 -5.34 -12.70 -6.56
N ALA A 83 -5.33 -12.14 -7.77
CA ALA A 83 -6.52 -11.56 -8.40
C ALA A 83 -6.58 -11.83 -9.91
N GLY A 84 -7.78 -11.76 -10.48
CA GLY A 84 -8.00 -11.96 -11.92
C GLY A 84 -7.93 -10.67 -12.77
N ASP A 85 -8.17 -9.53 -12.15
CA ASP A 85 -8.19 -8.21 -12.79
C ASP A 85 -7.24 -7.29 -12.04
N VAL A 86 -5.99 -7.26 -12.50
CA VAL A 86 -4.88 -6.53 -11.87
C VAL A 86 -4.40 -5.45 -12.82
N GLN A 87 -4.37 -4.22 -12.33
CA GLN A 87 -3.71 -3.10 -12.97
C GLN A 87 -2.87 -2.35 -11.94
N GLY A 88 -1.89 -1.60 -12.41
CA GLY A 88 -1.00 -0.89 -11.50
C GLY A 88 0.18 -0.26 -12.20
N HIS A 89 0.87 0.61 -11.47
CA HIS A 89 2.05 1.32 -11.94
C HIS A 89 2.81 1.93 -10.76
N ALA A 90 4.06 2.27 -11.01
CA ALA A 90 4.88 3.00 -10.05
C ALA A 90 4.48 4.49 -10.03
N LEU A 91 4.55 5.11 -8.85
CA LEU A 91 4.55 6.56 -8.67
C LEU A 91 5.97 7.04 -8.38
N ASP A 92 6.34 8.25 -8.81
CA ASP A 92 7.68 8.82 -8.53
C ASP A 92 7.81 9.29 -7.08
N CYS A 93 7.80 8.35 -6.14
CA CYS A 93 7.86 8.55 -4.70
C CYS A 93 8.59 7.41 -3.99
N GLY A 94 8.88 7.61 -2.71
CA GLY A 94 9.31 6.52 -1.83
C GLY A 94 8.11 5.71 -1.33
N HIS A 95 8.32 5.01 -0.20
CA HIS A 95 7.32 4.15 0.42
C HIS A 95 6.03 4.91 0.84
N ARG A 96 6.15 6.20 1.17
CA ARG A 96 5.10 7.02 1.79
C ARG A 96 4.31 7.80 0.73
N MET A 97 3.71 7.08 -0.21
CA MET A 97 2.96 7.63 -1.35
C MET A 97 1.98 8.76 -0.99
N SER A 98 1.30 8.65 0.15
CA SER A 98 0.34 9.68 0.62
C SER A 98 0.99 11.01 0.95
N ASP A 99 2.26 10.99 1.34
CA ASP A 99 3.00 12.15 1.81
C ASP A 99 3.87 12.70 0.66
N ASP A 100 4.50 11.80 -0.10
CA ASP A 100 5.45 12.14 -1.16
C ASP A 100 4.78 12.55 -2.49
N ALA A 101 3.66 11.91 -2.86
CA ALA A 101 2.97 12.13 -4.13
C ALA A 101 1.43 12.12 -3.96
N PRO A 102 0.88 12.96 -3.05
CA PRO A 102 -0.55 12.95 -2.73
C PRO A 102 -1.46 13.24 -3.93
N LEU A 103 -1.03 14.11 -4.85
CA LEU A 103 -1.84 14.50 -6.00
C LEU A 103 -1.90 13.39 -7.05
N GLU A 104 -0.77 12.77 -7.34
CA GLU A 104 -0.63 11.63 -8.25
C GLU A 104 -1.39 10.41 -7.69
N LEU A 105 -1.23 10.11 -6.40
CA LEU A 105 -1.96 9.05 -5.72
C LEU A 105 -3.48 9.30 -5.80
N ALA A 106 -3.93 10.52 -5.47
CA ALA A 106 -5.35 10.86 -5.55
C ALA A 106 -5.91 10.79 -6.98
N ALA A 107 -5.13 11.19 -7.98
CA ALA A 107 -5.51 11.09 -9.39
C ALA A 107 -5.66 9.62 -9.84
N ALA A 108 -4.69 8.76 -9.50
CA ALA A 108 -4.74 7.33 -9.79
C ALA A 108 -5.95 6.66 -9.14
N LEU A 109 -6.21 6.96 -7.86
CA LEU A 109 -7.39 6.45 -7.15
C LEU A 109 -8.70 6.94 -7.79
N ARG A 110 -8.80 8.22 -8.17
CA ARG A 110 -10.00 8.75 -8.84
C ARG A 110 -10.26 8.09 -10.19
N ALA A 111 -9.21 7.88 -11.00
CA ALA A 111 -9.33 7.22 -12.29
C ALA A 111 -9.81 5.76 -12.12
N PHE A 112 -9.26 5.05 -11.14
CA PHE A 112 -9.64 3.67 -10.84
C PHE A 112 -11.06 3.53 -10.31
N LEU A 113 -11.45 4.38 -9.35
CA LEU A 113 -12.77 4.32 -8.71
C LEU A 113 -13.88 4.92 -9.59
N ASN A 114 -13.55 5.76 -10.58
CA ASN A 114 -14.51 6.35 -11.50
C ASN A 114 -14.06 6.21 -12.97
N PRO A 115 -14.16 5.01 -13.55
CA PRO A 115 -13.74 4.75 -14.94
C PRO A 115 -14.51 5.59 -15.97
N SER A 116 -15.74 6.04 -15.64
CA SER A 116 -16.57 6.86 -16.52
C SER A 116 -16.10 8.31 -16.66
N ALA A 117 -15.24 8.80 -15.77
CA ALA A 117 -14.69 10.16 -15.85
C ALA A 117 -13.60 10.32 -16.93
N MET A 118 -12.98 9.24 -17.40
CA MET A 118 -12.00 9.27 -18.50
C MET A 118 -12.62 9.59 -19.88
N LEU A 119 -13.94 9.45 -20.04
CA LEU A 119 -14.65 9.77 -21.29
C LEU A 119 -15.18 11.22 -21.35
N ALA A 120 -14.96 12.02 -20.29
CA ALA A 120 -15.55 13.35 -20.13
C ALA A 120 -14.54 14.52 -20.29
N VAL A 121 -13.34 14.26 -20.81
CA VAL A 121 -12.40 15.32 -21.19
C VAL A 121 -12.54 15.55 -22.70
N PRO A 122 -13.18 16.65 -23.16
CA PRO A 122 -13.11 17.08 -24.56
C PRO A 122 -11.72 17.60 -24.94
#